data_AF-A0A2Z5K0X5-F1
#
_entry.id   AF-A0A2Z5K0X5-F1
#
_cell.length_a   1.000
_cell.length_b   1.000
_cell.length_c   1.000
_cell.angle_alpha   90.00
_cell.angle_beta   90.00
_cell.angle_gamma   90.00
#
_symmetry.space_group_name_H-M   'P 1'
#
loop_
_entity.id
_entity.type
_entity.pdbx_description
1 polymer ?
#
loop_
_entity_poly.entity_id
_entity_poly.type
_entity_poly.pdbx_seq_one_letter_code
_entity_poly.pdbx_strand_id
1 'polypeptide(L)'
;MCPEQQVYLDHRQAPGPEEPVPIGWVRTLEDVYRFEPVPPELTPEEARHVLGTQANLWTEVMEDPARVDYQAFPRLAAFAEVAWSALPAPADRDFAGFERRMAAHYRRLDALGVAYRPPAGPLPWQRRPGVPGRPIDGPPPRR
;
A
#
# COMPACT_ATOMS: atom_id res chain seq x y z
N MET A 1 6.98 -13.35 -2.53
CA MET A 1 6.36 -12.61 -3.66
C MET A 1 6.34 -11.11 -3.37
N CYS A 2 6.79 -10.29 -4.32
CA CYS A 2 6.80 -8.82 -4.23
C CYS A 2 6.47 -8.15 -5.57
N PRO A 3 5.30 -8.44 -6.20
CA PRO A 3 4.99 -7.91 -7.52
C PRO A 3 4.76 -6.40 -7.50
N GLU A 4 5.34 -5.72 -8.50
CA GLU A 4 5.23 -4.27 -8.73
C GLU A 4 3.78 -3.78 -8.70
N GLN A 5 2.88 -4.53 -9.34
CA GLN A 5 1.47 -4.17 -9.51
C GLN A 5 0.67 -4.22 -8.21
N GLN A 6 1.24 -4.69 -7.10
CA GLN A 6 0.50 -4.88 -5.84
C GLN A 6 1.19 -4.20 -4.65
N VAL A 7 2.50 -4.39 -4.48
CA VAL A 7 3.20 -4.12 -3.22
C VAL A 7 4.42 -3.22 -3.37
N TYR A 8 4.50 -2.47 -4.47
CA TYR A 8 5.38 -1.31 -4.56
C TYR A 8 4.68 -0.14 -3.90
N LEU A 9 5.15 0.22 -2.71
CA LEU A 9 4.54 1.26 -1.91
C LEU A 9 4.91 2.64 -2.44
N ASP A 10 5.96 2.84 -3.22
CA ASP A 10 6.25 4.11 -3.91
C ASP A 10 5.17 4.56 -4.91
N HIS A 11 4.29 3.65 -5.35
CA HIS A 11 3.14 3.98 -6.18
C HIS A 11 2.10 4.86 -5.45
N ARG A 12 1.49 5.80 -6.17
CA ARG A 12 0.47 6.73 -5.65
C ARG A 12 -0.70 6.00 -4.97
N GLN A 13 -1.20 6.59 -3.88
CA GLN A 13 -2.21 5.94 -3.01
C GLN A 13 -3.65 6.19 -3.44
N ALA A 14 -3.88 7.24 -4.23
CA ALA A 14 -5.18 7.63 -4.72
C ALA A 14 -5.06 8.23 -6.12
N PRO A 15 -6.17 8.30 -6.87
CA PRO A 15 -6.23 9.08 -8.10
C PRO A 15 -6.16 10.59 -7.80
N GLY A 16 -5.97 11.38 -8.84
CA GLY A 16 -5.99 12.84 -8.76
C GLY A 16 -4.62 13.50 -8.54
N PRO A 17 -4.59 14.85 -8.55
CA PRO A 17 -3.35 15.63 -8.54
C PRO A 17 -2.81 15.94 -7.14
N GLU A 18 -3.57 15.64 -6.09
CA GLU A 18 -3.21 16.03 -4.71
C GLU A 18 -2.14 15.12 -4.10
N GLU A 19 -1.99 13.89 -4.61
CA GLU A 19 -0.91 13.01 -4.18
C GLU A 19 0.45 13.65 -4.49
N PRO A 20 1.37 13.73 -3.51
CA PRO A 20 2.66 14.37 -3.69
C PRO A 20 3.57 13.56 -4.61
N VAL A 21 3.99 14.18 -5.72
CA VAL A 21 4.88 13.60 -6.75
C VAL A 21 4.42 12.20 -7.17
N PRO A 22 3.24 12.07 -7.80
CA PRO A 22 2.60 10.78 -8.00
C PRO A 22 3.39 9.90 -8.99
N ILE A 23 3.82 8.71 -8.57
CA ILE A 23 4.49 7.71 -9.42
C ILE A 23 3.56 6.50 -9.61
N GLY A 24 3.62 5.90 -10.79
CA GLY A 24 3.05 4.58 -11.05
C GLY A 24 1.52 4.54 -11.01
N TRP A 25 0.98 3.33 -10.82
CA TRP A 25 -0.46 3.09 -10.74
C TRP A 25 -1.04 3.50 -9.39
N VAL A 26 -2.36 3.69 -9.32
CA VAL A 26 -3.04 3.85 -8.02
C VAL A 26 -3.03 2.53 -7.28
N ARG A 27 -2.39 2.46 -6.10
CA ARG A 27 -2.50 1.35 -5.14
C ARG A 27 -3.04 1.86 -3.82
N THR A 28 -4.33 1.68 -3.63
CA THR A 28 -5.06 2.08 -2.43
C THR A 28 -4.74 1.17 -1.25
N LEU A 29 -5.25 1.54 -0.07
CA LEU A 29 -5.19 0.70 1.11
C LEU A 29 -5.92 -0.64 0.93
N GLU A 30 -7.09 -0.61 0.28
CA GLU A 30 -7.89 -1.81 0.01
C GLU A 30 -7.19 -2.75 -0.97
N ASP A 31 -6.57 -2.19 -2.00
CA ASP A 31 -5.81 -2.97 -2.98
C ASP A 31 -4.71 -3.81 -2.31
N VAL A 32 -3.94 -3.19 -1.42
CA VAL A 32 -2.88 -3.88 -0.68
C VAL A 32 -3.47 -4.90 0.30
N TYR A 33 -4.59 -4.60 0.95
CA TYR A 33 -5.27 -5.55 1.83
C TYR A 33 -5.86 -6.76 1.08
N ARG A 34 -6.25 -6.59 -0.19
CA ARG A 34 -6.78 -7.65 -1.05
C ARG A 34 -5.70 -8.39 -1.85
N PHE A 35 -4.43 -8.04 -1.68
CA PHE A 35 -3.34 -8.77 -2.33
C PHE A 35 -3.25 -10.22 -1.84
N GLU A 36 -3.08 -11.16 -2.77
CA GLU A 36 -2.81 -12.58 -2.48
C GLU A 36 -1.34 -12.90 -2.78
N PRO A 37 -0.53 -13.20 -1.74
CA PRO A 37 0.87 -13.59 -1.91
C PRO A 37 1.09 -14.86 -2.71
N VAL A 38 0.14 -15.80 -2.73
CA VAL A 38 0.29 -17.09 -3.43
C VAL A 38 -0.46 -17.04 -4.76
N PRO A 39 0.24 -17.06 -5.91
CA PRO A 39 -0.44 -17.03 -7.21
C PRO A 39 -1.41 -18.19 -7.40
N PRO A 40 -2.63 -17.96 -7.93
CA PRO A 40 -3.64 -19.00 -8.10
C PRO A 40 -3.26 -20.07 -9.13
N GLU A 41 -2.25 -19.81 -9.97
CA GLU A 41 -1.72 -20.75 -10.95
C GLU A 41 -0.87 -21.86 -10.32
N LEU A 42 -0.40 -21.67 -9.07
CA LEU A 42 0.41 -22.66 -8.37
C LEU A 42 -0.46 -23.80 -7.83
N THR A 43 -0.01 -25.03 -8.04
CA THR A 43 -0.56 -26.20 -7.36
C THR A 43 -0.31 -26.14 -5.85
N PRO A 44 -1.03 -26.92 -5.04
CA PRO A 44 -0.78 -26.99 -3.60
C PRO A 44 0.62 -27.45 -3.20
N GLU A 45 1.32 -28.17 -4.08
CA GLU A 45 2.71 -28.57 -3.88
C GLU A 45 3.67 -27.41 -4.16
N GLU A 46 3.50 -26.72 -5.29
CA GLU A 46 4.31 -25.54 -5.65
C GLU A 46 4.12 -24.38 -4.69
N ALA A 47 2.90 -24.15 -4.21
CA ALA A 47 2.57 -23.11 -3.24
C ALA A 47 3.40 -23.21 -1.95
N ARG A 48 3.84 -24.42 -1.55
CA ARG A 48 4.69 -24.63 -0.36
C ARG A 48 6.09 -24.04 -0.50
N HIS A 49 6.53 -23.73 -1.72
CA HIS A 49 7.81 -23.09 -1.98
C HIS A 49 7.75 -21.56 -1.83
N VAL A 50 6.56 -20.97 -1.66
CA VAL A 50 6.42 -19.55 -1.36
C VAL A 50 6.78 -19.31 0.10
N LEU A 51 7.98 -18.74 0.33
CA LEU A 51 8.49 -18.48 1.69
C LEU A 51 7.79 -17.32 2.41
N GLY A 52 7.16 -16.43 1.65
CA GLY A 52 6.51 -15.24 2.19
C GLY A 52 6.37 -14.14 1.15
N THR A 53 6.11 -12.92 1.63
CA THR A 53 5.93 -11.73 0.80
C THR A 53 6.74 -10.55 1.30
N GLN A 54 7.04 -9.61 0.41
CA GLN A 54 7.74 -8.36 0.73
C GLN A 54 7.05 -7.19 0.02
N ALA A 55 6.96 -6.05 0.71
CA ALA A 55 6.61 -4.77 0.12
C ALA A 55 7.90 -3.97 -0.16
N ASN A 56 7.98 -3.34 -1.33
CA ASN A 56 9.12 -2.56 -1.74
C ASN A 56 8.82 -1.07 -1.63
N LEU A 57 9.83 -0.28 -1.30
CA LEU A 57 9.73 1.17 -1.23
C LEU A 57 10.95 1.80 -1.89
N TRP A 58 10.79 2.24 -3.14
CA TRP A 58 11.80 2.97 -3.89
C TRP A 58 11.73 4.46 -3.54
N THR A 59 12.89 5.13 -3.40
CA THR A 59 12.99 6.42 -2.69
C THR A 59 13.28 7.61 -3.60
N GLU A 60 13.13 7.47 -4.93
CA GLU A 60 13.43 8.51 -5.91
C GLU A 60 12.70 9.83 -5.66
N VAL A 61 11.54 9.79 -4.99
CA VAL A 61 10.69 10.95 -4.66
C VAL A 61 10.38 11.07 -3.18
N MET A 62 11.26 10.55 -2.34
CA MET A 62 11.18 10.62 -0.87
C MET A 62 12.40 11.35 -0.32
N GLU A 63 12.30 12.67 -0.26
CA GLU A 63 13.41 13.54 0.13
C GLU A 63 13.76 13.49 1.63
N ASP A 64 12.86 12.98 2.45
CA ASP A 64 13.00 12.94 3.91
C ASP A 64 12.25 11.75 4.55
N PRO A 65 12.51 11.43 5.83
CA PRO A 65 11.83 10.33 6.52
C PRO A 65 10.30 10.47 6.62
N ALA A 66 9.76 11.70 6.69
CA ALA A 66 8.31 11.90 6.74
C ALA A 66 7.64 11.54 5.40
N ARG A 67 8.35 11.71 4.29
CA ARG A 67 7.91 11.24 2.96
C ARG A 67 7.95 9.72 2.84
N VAL A 68 8.97 9.08 3.41
CA VAL A 68 9.05 7.61 3.53
C VAL A 68 7.84 7.10 4.32
N ASP A 69 7.54 7.70 5.48
CA ASP A 69 6.37 7.35 6.29
C ASP A 69 5.04 7.55 5.56
N TYR A 70 4.86 8.70 4.91
CA TYR A 70 3.66 9.03 4.12
C TYR A 70 3.39 7.95 3.08
N GLN A 71 4.46 7.48 2.44
CA GLN A 71 4.33 6.53 1.37
C GLN A 71 4.11 5.11 1.88
N ALA A 72 4.82 4.69 2.93
CA ALA A 72 4.68 3.38 3.53
C ALA A 72 3.32 3.20 4.22
N PHE A 73 2.91 4.16 5.06
CA PHE A 73 1.71 4.05 5.89
C PHE A 73 0.55 4.86 5.30
N PRO A 74 -0.68 4.30 5.30
CA PRO A 74 -1.13 3.13 6.06
C PRO A 74 -0.96 1.75 5.40
N ARG A 75 -0.55 1.69 4.13
CA ARG A 75 -0.54 0.45 3.35
C ARG A 75 0.36 -0.64 3.92
N LEU A 76 1.47 -0.28 4.56
CA LEU A 76 2.34 -1.24 5.21
C LEU A 76 1.63 -1.99 6.35
N ALA A 77 0.67 -1.38 7.04
CA ALA A 77 -0.15 -2.07 8.04
C ALA A 77 -1.13 -3.07 7.40
N ALA A 78 -1.74 -2.72 6.25
CA ALA A 78 -2.54 -3.67 5.47
C ALA A 78 -1.69 -4.85 4.99
N PHE A 79 -0.52 -4.55 4.43
CA PHE A 79 0.43 -5.56 3.97
C PHE A 79 0.87 -6.49 5.10
N ALA A 80 1.15 -5.95 6.29
CA ALA A 80 1.51 -6.76 7.46
C ALA A 80 0.39 -7.73 7.86
N GLU A 81 -0.88 -7.30 7.79
CA GLU A 81 -2.01 -8.21 8.06
C GLU A 81 -2.14 -9.30 6.99
N VAL A 82 -1.89 -8.97 5.72
CA VAL A 82 -1.83 -9.96 4.62
C VAL A 82 -0.69 -10.95 4.80
N ALA A 83 0.47 -10.49 5.25
CA ALA A 83 1.65 -11.34 5.41
C ALA A 83 1.59 -12.26 6.65
N TRP A 84 0.80 -11.90 7.67
CA TRP A 84 0.83 -12.56 8.98
C TRP A 84 -0.45 -13.33 9.33
N SER A 85 -1.62 -12.79 8.97
CA SER A 85 -2.90 -13.32 9.44
C SER A 85 -3.44 -14.41 8.52
N ALA A 86 -4.15 -15.38 9.10
CA ALA A 86 -4.99 -16.29 8.33
C ALA A 86 -6.23 -15.53 7.82
N LEU A 87 -6.17 -15.04 6.58
CA LEU A 87 -7.25 -14.32 5.93
C LEU A 87 -7.99 -15.24 4.93
N PRO A 88 -9.29 -15.02 4.69
CA PRO A 88 -9.99 -15.69 3.59
C PRO A 88 -9.44 -15.21 2.23
N ALA A 89 -9.93 -15.84 1.16
CA ALA A 89 -9.60 -15.44 -0.20
C ALA A 89 -9.87 -13.93 -0.42
N PRO A 90 -9.08 -13.23 -1.26
CA PRO A 90 -9.14 -11.78 -1.45
C PRO A 90 -10.53 -11.16 -1.58
N ALA A 91 -11.45 -11.82 -2.28
CA ALA A 91 -12.81 -11.33 -2.50
C ALA A 91 -13.64 -11.31 -1.20
N ASP A 92 -13.38 -12.25 -0.29
CA ASP A 92 -14.14 -12.48 0.94
C ASP A 92 -13.54 -11.79 2.17
N ARG A 93 -12.39 -11.13 2.02
CA ARG A 93 -11.75 -10.39 3.13
C ARG A 93 -12.64 -9.20 3.55
N ASP A 94 -12.95 -9.13 4.85
CA ASP A 94 -13.72 -8.02 5.45
C ASP A 94 -12.86 -6.75 5.54
N PHE A 95 -12.84 -5.98 4.45
CA PHE A 95 -12.12 -4.70 4.40
C PHE A 95 -12.71 -3.69 5.39
N ALA A 96 -14.02 -3.63 5.55
CA ALA A 96 -14.66 -2.74 6.53
C ALA A 96 -14.22 -3.08 7.97
N GLY A 97 -14.04 -4.37 8.28
CA GLY A 97 -13.47 -4.84 9.53
C GLY A 97 -12.01 -4.43 9.73
N PHE A 98 -11.21 -4.52 8.68
CA PHE A 98 -9.85 -4.00 8.68
C PHE A 98 -9.83 -2.48 8.90
N GLU A 99 -10.69 -1.71 8.24
CA GLU A 99 -10.78 -0.25 8.42
C GLU A 99 -11.13 0.13 9.87
N ARG A 100 -12.04 -0.62 10.52
CA ARG A 100 -12.33 -0.43 11.95
C ARG A 100 -11.10 -0.68 12.83
N ARG A 101 -10.28 -1.70 12.53
CA ARG A 101 -9.00 -1.95 13.23
C ARG A 101 -7.99 -0.83 12.94
N MET A 102 -7.93 -0.35 11.70
CA MET A 102 -7.05 0.74 11.30
C MET A 102 -7.39 2.06 11.97
N ALA A 103 -8.67 2.37 12.19
CA ALA A 103 -9.08 3.54 12.98
C ALA A 103 -8.43 3.57 14.37
N ALA A 104 -8.25 2.41 15.01
CA ALA A 104 -7.49 2.30 16.25
C ALA A 104 -5.97 2.31 16.02
N HIS A 105 -5.49 1.77 14.90
CA HIS A 105 -4.07 1.74 14.57
C HIS A 105 -3.50 3.12 14.21
N TYR A 106 -4.27 4.01 13.58
CA TYR A 106 -3.84 5.40 13.33
C TYR A 106 -3.42 6.12 14.61
N ARG A 107 -4.14 5.92 15.72
CA ARG A 107 -3.75 6.47 17.03
C ARG A 107 -2.41 5.95 17.54
N ARG A 108 -2.01 4.74 17.15
CA ARG A 108 -0.68 4.18 17.46
C ARG A 108 0.39 4.84 16.59
N LEU A 109 0.10 5.02 15.30
CA LEU A 109 0.98 5.73 14.37
C LEU A 109 1.20 7.19 14.83
N ASP A 110 0.14 7.86 15.27
CA ASP A 110 0.21 9.20 15.87
C ASP A 110 1.13 9.22 17.10
N ALA A 111 0.94 8.27 18.02
CA ALA A 111 1.76 8.17 19.23
C ALA A 111 3.24 7.83 18.94
N LEU A 112 3.52 7.17 17.82
CA LEU A 112 4.87 6.86 17.34
C LEU A 112 5.47 7.98 16.48
N GLY A 113 4.71 9.03 16.17
CA GLY A 113 5.16 10.14 15.33
C GLY A 113 5.31 9.79 13.84
N VAL A 114 4.62 8.76 13.35
CA VAL A 114 4.68 8.33 11.95
C VAL A 114 3.90 9.29 11.06
N ALA A 115 4.53 9.88 10.05
CA ALA A 115 3.91 10.87 9.16
C ALA A 115 3.07 10.25 8.02
N TYR A 116 2.15 9.34 8.36
CA TYR A 116 1.35 8.55 7.40
C TYR A 116 0.42 9.41 6.51
N ARG A 117 -0.04 8.84 5.39
CA ARG A 117 -1.09 9.44 4.55
C ARG A 117 -2.47 9.33 5.23
N PRO A 118 -3.15 10.43 5.57
CA PRO A 118 -4.47 10.34 6.20
C PRO A 118 -5.52 9.67 5.31
N PRO A 119 -6.56 9.03 5.90
CA PRO A 119 -7.66 8.45 5.15
C PRO A 119 -8.36 9.44 4.20
N ALA A 120 -8.49 10.69 4.63
CA ALA A 120 -9.11 11.78 3.86
C ALA A 120 -8.20 12.37 2.75
N GLY A 121 -6.97 11.87 2.59
CA GLY A 121 -5.98 12.38 1.65
C GLY A 121 -4.90 13.25 2.29
N PRO A 122 -3.96 13.77 1.48
CA PRO A 122 -2.79 14.50 1.97
C PRO A 122 -3.16 15.83 2.64
N LEU A 123 -2.56 16.06 3.82
CA LEU A 123 -2.59 17.34 4.51
C LEU A 123 -1.85 18.41 3.70
N PRO A 124 -2.14 19.71 3.88
CA PRO A 124 -1.53 20.77 3.08
C PRO A 124 0.01 20.71 3.01
N TRP A 125 0.69 20.38 4.11
CA TRP A 125 2.15 20.28 4.17
C TRP A 125 2.72 18.96 3.61
N GLN A 126 1.87 17.94 3.41
CA GLN A 126 2.26 16.69 2.77
C GLN A 126 2.23 16.78 1.24
N ARG A 127 1.52 17.78 0.68
CA ARG A 127 1.41 18.01 -0.77
C ARG A 127 2.72 18.56 -1.35
N ARG A 128 2.88 18.41 -2.66
CA ARG A 128 4.01 18.96 -3.44
C ARG A 128 3.49 19.57 -4.76
N PRO A 129 2.69 20.65 -4.70
CA PRO A 129 2.14 21.26 -5.91
C PRO A 129 3.27 21.77 -6.82
N GLY A 130 3.11 21.60 -8.12
CA GLY A 130 4.08 22.07 -9.12
C GLY A 130 5.29 21.15 -9.34
N VAL A 131 5.45 20.08 -8.56
CA VAL A 131 6.48 19.06 -8.80
C VAL A 131 5.90 17.95 -9.68
N PRO A 132 6.41 17.71 -10.90
CA PRO A 132 5.86 16.71 -11.79
C PRO A 132 6.14 15.29 -11.28
N GLY A 133 5.09 14.46 -11.25
CA GLY A 133 5.21 13.01 -11.05
C GLY A 133 5.33 12.25 -12.38
N ARG A 134 5.20 10.92 -12.28
CA ARG A 134 5.07 10.00 -13.42
C ARG A 134 3.92 9.01 -13.18
N PRO A 135 2.66 9.48 -13.11
CA PRO A 135 1.53 8.60 -12.91
C PRO A 135 1.32 7.73 -14.15
N ILE A 136 0.89 6.49 -13.93
CA ILE A 136 0.37 5.62 -14.98
C ILE A 136 -1.15 5.57 -14.82
N ASP A 137 -1.85 5.81 -15.92
CA ASP A 137 -3.31 5.79 -15.95
C ASP A 137 -3.88 4.40 -16.17
N GLY A 138 -5.09 4.18 -15.66
CA GLY A 138 -5.76 2.89 -15.69
C GLY A 138 -5.27 1.90 -14.62
N PRO A 139 -5.89 0.71 -14.55
CA PRO A 139 -5.45 -0.33 -13.64
C PRO A 139 -4.11 -0.94 -14.09
N PRO A 140 -3.28 -1.45 -13.17
CA PRO A 140 -2.11 -2.21 -13.54
C PRO A 140 -2.51 -3.47 -14.35
N PRO A 141 -1.66 -3.95 -15.28
CA PRO A 141 -1.94 -5.15 -16.03
C PRO A 141 -2.05 -6.36 -15.09
N ARG A 142 -3.02 -7.24 -15.34
CA ARG A 142 -3.08 -8.56 -14.70
C ARG A 142 -2.05 -9.45 -15.40
N ARG A 143 -0.97 -9.80 -14.70
CA ARG A 143 0.01 -10.79 -15.15
C ARG A 143 -0.02 -11.98 -14.21
#